data_AF-A0A969VTR1-F1
#
_entry.id   AF-A0A969VTR1-F1
#
_cell.length_a   1.000
_cell.length_b   1.000
_cell.length_c   1.000
_cell.angle_alpha   90.00
_cell.angle_beta   90.00
_cell.angle_gamma   90.00
#
_symmetry.space_group_name_H-M   'P 1'
#
loop_
_entity.id
_entity.type
_entity.pdbx_description
1 polymer ?
#
loop_
_entity_poly.entity_id
_entity_poly.type
_entity_poly.pdbx_seq_one_letter_code
_entity_poly.pdbx_strand_id
1 'polypeptide(L)'
;ESHIRVGTFEYVAIKKDLTTLKKLLQYSIERHYPEIKDLDKQAPEFLKLVMERQIDLITDWMRVGFIHGVMNTDNMAISGESIDFGPCAFMDHYDPKTVFSSIDHHGRYAFGNQPIIAQWNLARLADAILPLLDEDQNKAIELGEEIIESFNEKYEKKFHEMMKKKLGLITDEPEDAVLIKELLDVMEKNKLDYTNTFSDLMNENITNENLKDFHSKWKIRVDKQNRDKQEVLKLMRKNNPVVIPRNHKVEESLKEAHKGNLLYLNNLLNALKDPYTERGDLMMYQQPSPDNEKKYKTFCGT
;
A
#
# COMPACT_ATOMS: atom_id res chain seq x y z
N GLU A 1 -0.22 -4.97 18.77
CA GLU A 1 1.16 -4.87 18.29
C GLU A 1 1.89 -6.20 18.39
N SER A 2 2.52 -6.64 17.30
CA SER A 2 3.26 -7.90 17.17
C SER A 2 4.45 -7.73 16.24
N HIS A 3 5.50 -8.51 16.50
CA HIS A 3 6.71 -8.55 15.67
C HIS A 3 6.89 -9.90 14.97
N ILE A 4 5.85 -10.74 14.95
CA ILE A 4 5.86 -11.99 14.19
C ILE A 4 5.81 -11.66 12.71
N ARG A 5 6.79 -12.16 11.97
CA ARG A 5 7.02 -11.89 10.55
C ARG A 5 6.90 -13.20 9.76
N VAL A 6 6.76 -13.13 8.44
CA VAL A 6 6.90 -14.33 7.58
C VAL A 6 8.25 -15.00 7.82
N GLY A 7 9.33 -14.22 7.94
CA GLY A 7 10.66 -14.71 8.29
C GLY A 7 10.74 -15.45 9.64
N THR A 8 9.84 -15.17 10.60
CA THR A 8 9.75 -15.93 11.86
C THR A 8 9.30 -17.37 11.60
N PHE A 9 8.32 -17.57 10.71
CA PHE A 9 7.86 -18.91 10.31
C PHE A 9 8.93 -19.63 9.50
N GLU A 10 9.58 -18.95 8.55
CA GLU A 10 10.68 -19.53 7.78
C GLU A 10 11.81 -20.03 8.70
N TYR A 11 12.19 -19.21 9.69
CA TYR A 11 13.23 -19.59 10.66
C TYR A 11 12.88 -20.87 11.43
N VAL A 12 11.63 -21.00 11.91
CA VAL A 12 11.18 -22.19 12.64
C VAL A 12 11.07 -23.41 11.70
N ALA A 13 10.56 -23.22 10.48
CA ALA A 13 10.43 -24.29 9.48
C ALA A 13 11.79 -24.89 9.09
N ILE A 14 12.82 -24.05 8.93
CA ILE A 14 14.20 -24.50 8.62
C ILE A 14 14.76 -25.44 9.71
N LYS A 15 14.35 -25.26 10.97
CA LYS A 15 14.77 -26.14 12.08
C LYS A 15 14.11 -27.53 12.04
N LYS A 16 13.10 -27.73 11.17
CA LYS A 16 12.32 -28.98 11.05
C LYS A 16 11.67 -29.42 12.36
N ASP A 17 11.40 -28.48 13.26
CA ASP A 17 10.71 -28.73 14.52
C ASP A 17 9.21 -28.45 14.37
N LEU A 18 8.46 -29.51 14.03
CA LEU A 18 7.02 -29.43 13.84
C LEU A 18 6.28 -29.02 15.13
N THR A 19 6.81 -29.38 16.29
CA THR A 19 6.18 -29.03 17.58
C THR A 19 6.25 -27.53 17.81
N THR A 20 7.41 -26.93 17.56
CA THR A 20 7.58 -25.48 17.67
C THR A 20 6.79 -24.74 16.58
N LEU A 21 6.74 -25.26 15.35
CA LEU A 21 5.93 -24.67 14.28
C LEU A 21 4.43 -24.64 14.64
N LYS A 22 3.89 -25.75 15.17
CA LYS A 22 2.50 -25.81 15.67
C LYS A 22 2.25 -24.80 16.78
N LYS A 23 3.18 -24.67 17.74
CA LYS A 23 3.08 -23.67 18.82
C LYS A 23 3.11 -22.24 18.29
N LEU A 24 3.97 -21.94 17.31
CA LEU A 24 4.05 -20.63 16.69
C LEU A 24 2.75 -20.29 15.95
N LEU A 25 2.19 -21.24 15.20
CA LEU A 25 0.91 -21.08 14.53
C LEU A 25 -0.21 -20.80 15.55
N GLN A 26 -0.35 -21.66 16.58
CA GLN A 26 -1.36 -21.52 17.63
C GLN A 26 -1.25 -20.15 18.33
N TYR A 27 -0.03 -19.75 18.72
CA TYR A 27 0.22 -18.44 19.35
C TYR A 27 -0.17 -17.28 18.42
N SER A 28 0.13 -17.41 17.12
CA SER A 28 -0.22 -16.40 16.12
C SER A 28 -1.72 -16.28 15.92
N ILE A 29 -2.43 -17.41 15.88
CA ILE A 29 -3.89 -17.47 15.78
C ILE A 29 -4.54 -16.85 17.01
N GLU A 30 -4.15 -17.26 18.22
CA GLU A 30 -4.72 -16.72 19.46
C GLU A 30 -4.55 -15.21 19.57
N ARG A 31 -3.43 -14.68 19.06
CA ARG A 31 -3.11 -13.25 19.13
C ARG A 31 -3.78 -12.41 18.05
N HIS A 32 -3.85 -12.91 16.82
CA HIS A 32 -4.21 -12.10 15.64
C HIS A 32 -5.48 -12.52 14.94
N TYR A 33 -5.85 -13.80 15.08
CA TYR A 33 -6.97 -14.42 14.37
C TYR A 33 -7.80 -15.31 15.30
N PRO A 34 -8.23 -14.82 16.49
CA PRO A 34 -8.94 -15.64 17.45
C PRO A 34 -10.26 -16.22 16.90
N GLU A 35 -10.80 -15.66 15.83
CA GLU A 35 -11.98 -16.15 15.11
C GLU A 35 -11.81 -17.56 14.49
N ILE A 36 -10.58 -18.01 14.23
CA ILE A 36 -10.31 -19.35 13.67
C ILE A 36 -9.74 -20.35 14.68
N LYS A 37 -9.62 -19.97 15.95
CA LYS A 37 -8.96 -20.80 16.97
C LYS A 37 -9.62 -22.16 17.19
N ASP A 38 -10.93 -22.26 16.98
CA ASP A 38 -11.73 -23.46 17.24
C ASP A 38 -12.05 -24.24 15.94
N LEU A 39 -11.45 -23.86 14.80
CA LEU A 39 -11.63 -24.56 13.53
C LEU A 39 -10.69 -25.77 13.43
N ASP A 40 -11.12 -26.84 12.77
CA ASP A 40 -10.27 -28.02 12.52
C ASP A 40 -9.12 -27.70 11.54
N LYS A 41 -9.38 -26.88 10.51
CA LYS A 41 -8.42 -26.51 9.46
C LYS A 41 -7.76 -25.15 9.73
N GLN A 42 -7.08 -25.03 10.87
CA GLN A 42 -6.48 -23.77 11.31
C GLN A 42 -5.42 -23.20 10.35
N ALA A 43 -4.50 -24.02 9.84
CA ALA A 43 -3.37 -23.51 9.05
C ALA A 43 -3.78 -22.95 7.68
N PRO A 44 -4.65 -23.61 6.88
CA PRO A 44 -5.18 -23.02 5.65
C PRO A 44 -5.95 -21.71 5.91
N GLU A 45 -6.78 -21.66 6.96
CA GLU A 45 -7.54 -20.44 7.29
C GLU A 45 -6.62 -19.32 7.78
N PHE A 46 -5.59 -19.64 8.55
CA PHE A 46 -4.54 -18.68 8.94
C PHE A 46 -3.87 -18.07 7.70
N LEU A 47 -3.48 -18.88 6.71
CA LEU A 47 -2.85 -18.39 5.48
C LEU A 47 -3.78 -17.44 4.70
N LYS A 48 -5.06 -17.79 4.58
CA LYS A 48 -6.08 -16.95 3.92
C LYS A 48 -6.25 -15.61 4.63
N LEU A 49 -6.34 -15.61 5.97
CA LEU A 49 -6.49 -14.38 6.74
C LEU A 49 -5.24 -13.49 6.68
N VAL A 50 -4.04 -14.08 6.76
CA VAL A 50 -2.79 -13.32 6.55
C VAL A 50 -2.76 -12.73 5.14
N MET A 51 -3.13 -13.49 4.12
CA MET A 51 -3.25 -12.98 2.75
C MET A 51 -4.20 -11.78 2.65
N GLU A 52 -5.39 -11.86 3.24
CA GLU A 52 -6.37 -10.79 3.17
C GLU A 52 -5.87 -9.51 3.87
N ARG A 53 -5.22 -9.66 5.02
CA ARG A 53 -4.56 -8.53 5.72
C ARG A 53 -3.46 -7.90 4.88
N GLN A 54 -2.67 -8.71 4.18
CA GLN A 54 -1.60 -8.23 3.30
C GLN A 54 -2.17 -7.53 2.07
N ILE A 55 -3.23 -8.05 1.47
CA ILE A 55 -3.92 -7.38 0.35
C ILE A 55 -4.46 -6.01 0.79
N ASP A 56 -5.07 -5.92 1.99
CA ASP A 56 -5.54 -4.64 2.53
C ASP A 56 -4.38 -3.66 2.74
N LEU A 57 -3.29 -4.12 3.36
CA LEU A 57 -2.08 -3.32 3.59
C LEU A 57 -1.49 -2.77 2.29
N ILE A 58 -1.26 -3.65 1.31
CA ILE A 58 -0.67 -3.25 0.02
C ILE A 58 -1.62 -2.31 -0.71
N THR A 59 -2.94 -2.57 -0.70
CA THR A 59 -3.93 -1.68 -1.32
C THR A 59 -3.85 -0.28 -0.71
N ASP A 60 -3.68 -0.18 0.62
CA ASP A 60 -3.51 1.09 1.32
C ASP A 60 -2.19 1.78 0.98
N TRP A 61 -1.09 1.04 0.80
CA TRP A 61 0.17 1.60 0.28
C TRP A 61 0.01 2.17 -1.13
N MET A 62 -0.63 1.41 -2.02
CA MET A 62 -0.91 1.85 -3.39
C MET A 62 -1.80 3.09 -3.41
N ARG A 63 -2.83 3.16 -2.53
CA ARG A 63 -3.78 4.28 -2.43
C ARG A 63 -3.11 5.63 -2.23
N VAL A 64 -2.03 5.66 -1.46
CA VAL A 64 -1.33 6.89 -1.04
C VAL A 64 0.03 7.06 -1.72
N GLY A 65 0.40 6.18 -2.65
CA GLY A 65 1.68 6.28 -3.35
C GLY A 65 2.88 5.95 -2.47
N PHE A 66 2.72 5.08 -1.47
CA PHE A 66 3.79 4.65 -0.57
C PHE A 66 4.61 3.51 -1.18
N ILE A 67 5.93 3.65 -1.13
CA ILE A 67 6.92 2.64 -1.51
C ILE A 67 7.65 2.20 -0.25
N HIS A 68 7.56 0.92 0.11
CA HIS A 68 8.25 0.36 1.27
C HIS A 68 9.77 0.28 1.07
N GLY A 69 10.20 -0.09 -0.13
CA GLY A 69 11.61 -0.11 -0.54
C GLY A 69 12.42 -1.35 -0.12
N VAL A 70 12.00 -2.10 0.91
CA VAL A 70 12.58 -3.41 1.29
C VAL A 70 11.50 -4.36 1.82
N MET A 71 10.85 -5.09 0.92
CA MET A 71 9.80 -6.05 1.29
C MET A 71 10.34 -7.49 1.38
N ASN A 72 11.41 -7.68 2.15
CA ASN A 72 11.88 -9.02 2.48
C ASN A 72 10.85 -9.74 3.39
N THR A 73 10.90 -11.06 3.47
CA THR A 73 9.97 -11.86 4.28
C THR A 73 10.07 -11.56 5.78
N ASP A 74 11.25 -11.19 6.26
CA ASP A 74 11.44 -10.69 7.62
C ASP A 74 10.81 -9.30 7.82
N ASN A 75 10.55 -8.50 6.78
CA ASN A 75 9.85 -7.21 6.91
C ASN A 75 8.34 -7.32 6.67
N MET A 76 7.80 -8.53 6.62
CA MET A 76 6.37 -8.76 6.42
C MET A 76 5.72 -9.29 7.67
N ALA A 77 5.10 -8.39 8.45
CA ALA A 77 4.39 -8.75 9.68
C ALA A 77 3.11 -9.55 9.36
N ILE A 78 2.90 -10.68 10.04
CA ILE A 78 1.68 -11.48 9.79
C ILE A 78 0.40 -10.70 10.16
N SER A 79 0.48 -9.72 11.07
CA SER A 79 -0.66 -8.86 11.45
C SER A 79 -1.20 -7.99 10.31
N GLY A 80 -0.45 -7.80 9.21
CA GLY A 80 -0.80 -6.86 8.15
C GLY A 80 -0.49 -5.40 8.50
N GLU A 81 0.39 -5.16 9.47
CA GLU A 81 0.90 -3.83 9.81
C GLU A 81 2.12 -3.48 8.95
N SER A 82 2.29 -2.20 8.61
CA SER A 82 3.56 -1.71 8.04
C SER A 82 4.63 -1.71 9.13
N ILE A 83 5.82 -2.24 8.84
CA ILE A 83 6.92 -2.34 9.80
C ILE A 83 8.24 -2.06 9.10
N ASP A 84 9.28 -1.70 9.87
CA ASP A 84 10.65 -1.57 9.35
C ASP A 84 10.81 -0.44 8.31
N PHE A 85 10.43 0.78 8.74
CA PHE A 85 10.57 2.01 7.97
C PHE A 85 12.04 2.41 7.80
N GLY A 86 12.73 1.74 6.86
CA GLY A 86 14.08 2.09 6.42
C GLY A 86 14.02 2.99 5.18
N PRO A 87 14.21 2.43 3.97
CA PRO A 87 14.23 3.21 2.75
C PRO A 87 12.82 3.43 2.15
N CYS A 88 11.82 3.60 3.00
CA CYS A 88 10.47 3.87 2.54
C CYS A 88 10.29 5.34 2.15
N ALA A 89 9.40 5.61 1.20
CA ALA A 89 9.14 6.96 0.72
C ALA A 89 7.81 7.03 -0.01
N PHE A 90 7.30 8.25 -0.18
CA PHE A 90 6.10 8.50 -0.96
C PHE A 90 6.49 9.06 -2.32
N MET A 91 5.80 8.64 -3.37
CA MET A 91 5.99 9.22 -4.70
C MET A 91 5.44 10.65 -4.75
N ASP A 92 6.17 11.53 -5.43
CA ASP A 92 5.63 12.81 -5.88
C ASP A 92 4.87 12.55 -7.19
N HIS A 93 5.57 12.34 -8.31
CA HIS A 93 4.93 11.98 -9.58
C HIS A 93 4.57 10.51 -9.67
N TYR A 94 3.46 10.21 -10.34
CA TYR A 94 3.09 8.84 -10.63
C TYR A 94 4.02 8.23 -11.68
N ASP A 95 4.76 7.21 -11.25
CA ASP A 95 5.50 6.30 -12.12
C ASP A 95 5.50 4.91 -11.44
N PRO A 96 4.91 3.87 -12.04
CA PRO A 96 4.87 2.54 -11.46
C PRO A 96 6.25 1.92 -11.25
N LYS A 97 7.29 2.43 -11.93
CA LYS A 97 8.69 2.00 -11.79
C LYS A 97 9.46 2.79 -10.74
N THR A 98 8.81 3.66 -9.97
CA THR A 98 9.44 4.44 -8.90
C THR A 98 10.08 3.52 -7.86
N VAL A 99 11.37 3.78 -7.59
CA VAL A 99 12.19 3.09 -6.58
C VAL A 99 12.99 4.13 -5.82
N PHE A 100 13.01 4.02 -4.49
CA PHE A 100 13.79 4.90 -3.62
C PHE A 100 14.96 4.21 -2.93
N SER A 101 14.83 2.91 -2.65
CA SER A 101 15.86 2.14 -1.97
C SER A 101 17.17 2.14 -2.75
N SER A 102 18.24 2.60 -2.11
CA SER A 102 19.57 2.68 -2.71
C SER A 102 20.13 1.32 -3.15
N ILE A 103 19.68 0.24 -2.52
CA ILE A 103 20.09 -1.15 -2.80
C ILE A 103 19.21 -1.84 -3.86
N ASP A 104 18.07 -1.26 -4.23
CA ASP A 104 17.15 -1.86 -5.19
C ASP A 104 17.45 -1.42 -6.64
N HIS A 105 18.60 -1.83 -7.15
CA HIS A 105 19.05 -1.46 -8.50
C HIS A 105 18.19 -2.05 -9.62
N HIS A 106 17.45 -3.13 -9.35
CA HIS A 106 16.65 -3.84 -10.34
C HIS A 106 15.15 -3.56 -10.20
N GLY A 107 14.74 -2.70 -9.28
CA GLY A 107 13.35 -2.34 -9.03
C GLY A 107 12.50 -3.50 -8.53
N ARG A 108 13.09 -4.45 -7.79
CA ARG A 108 12.37 -5.55 -7.14
C ARG A 108 11.23 -5.02 -6.27
N TYR A 109 11.46 -3.93 -5.56
CA TYR A 109 10.52 -3.29 -4.64
C TYR A 109 9.98 -1.96 -5.18
N ALA A 110 9.98 -1.79 -6.51
CA ALA A 110 9.32 -0.67 -7.16
C ALA A 110 7.83 -0.60 -6.79
N PHE A 111 7.23 0.59 -6.87
CA PHE A 111 5.83 0.83 -6.52
C PHE A 111 4.87 -0.20 -7.15
N GLY A 112 4.93 -0.40 -8.46
CA GLY A 112 4.08 -1.33 -9.19
C GLY A 112 4.36 -2.81 -8.89
N ASN A 113 5.51 -3.13 -8.31
CA ASN A 113 5.91 -4.51 -7.98
C ASN A 113 5.50 -4.93 -6.56
N GLN A 114 5.10 -4.00 -5.68
CA GLN A 114 4.75 -4.33 -4.29
C GLN A 114 3.67 -5.45 -4.16
N PRO A 115 2.60 -5.48 -4.98
CA PRO A 115 1.61 -6.56 -4.92
C PRO A 115 2.19 -7.94 -5.27
N ILE A 116 3.01 -8.01 -6.32
CA ILE A 116 3.66 -9.25 -6.76
C ILE A 116 4.63 -9.75 -5.68
N ILE A 117 5.36 -8.84 -5.03
CA ILE A 117 6.26 -9.20 -3.95
C ILE A 117 5.51 -9.68 -2.70
N ALA A 118 4.36 -9.07 -2.38
CA ALA A 118 3.50 -9.55 -1.30
C ALA A 118 2.99 -10.98 -1.57
N GLN A 119 2.55 -11.27 -2.80
CA GLN A 119 2.19 -12.64 -3.20
C GLN A 119 3.36 -13.61 -3.03
N TRP A 120 4.56 -13.22 -3.48
CA TRP A 120 5.77 -14.04 -3.34
C TRP A 120 6.12 -14.33 -1.87
N ASN A 121 6.02 -13.34 -0.99
CA ASN A 121 6.25 -13.54 0.44
C ASN A 121 5.15 -14.40 1.09
N LEU A 122 3.89 -14.31 0.65
CA LEU A 122 2.82 -15.21 1.08
C LEU A 122 3.10 -16.66 0.66
N ALA A 123 3.65 -16.88 -0.54
CA ALA A 123 4.08 -18.20 -0.96
C ALA A 123 5.19 -18.76 -0.04
N ARG A 124 6.13 -17.92 0.40
CA ARG A 124 7.14 -18.31 1.41
C ARG A 124 6.52 -18.66 2.77
N LEU A 125 5.47 -17.95 3.18
CA LEU A 125 4.71 -18.33 4.37
C LEU A 125 4.02 -19.69 4.18
N ALA A 126 3.39 -19.92 3.04
CA ALA A 126 2.74 -21.19 2.69
C ALA A 126 3.75 -22.36 2.74
N ASP A 127 4.94 -22.18 2.14
CA ASP A 127 6.03 -23.16 2.21
C ASP A 127 6.44 -23.46 3.67
N ALA A 128 6.55 -22.43 4.50
CA ALA A 128 6.98 -22.56 5.89
C ALA A 128 5.95 -23.33 6.76
N ILE A 129 4.66 -23.21 6.45
CA ILE A 129 3.58 -23.90 7.16
C ILE A 129 3.07 -25.15 6.43
N LEU A 130 3.69 -25.54 5.31
CA LEU A 130 3.24 -26.65 4.46
C LEU A 130 2.94 -27.95 5.25
N PRO A 131 3.78 -28.39 6.22
CA PRO A 131 3.49 -29.59 7.01
C PRO A 131 2.26 -29.49 7.94
N LEU A 132 1.67 -28.30 8.05
CA LEU A 132 0.47 -28.03 8.85
C LEU A 132 -0.77 -27.84 7.99
N LEU A 133 -0.64 -27.72 6.66
CA LEU A 133 -1.78 -27.54 5.76
C LEU A 133 -2.59 -28.83 5.60
N ASP A 134 -1.90 -29.97 5.46
CA ASP A 134 -2.50 -31.30 5.42
C ASP A 134 -1.45 -32.35 5.85
N GLU A 135 -1.90 -33.55 6.26
CA GLU A 135 -1.00 -34.68 6.57
C GLU A 135 -0.43 -35.30 5.29
N ASP A 136 -1.19 -35.26 4.19
CA ASP A 136 -0.73 -35.66 2.86
C ASP A 136 0.01 -34.49 2.19
N GLN A 137 1.27 -34.72 1.85
CA GLN A 137 2.13 -33.69 1.28
C GLN A 137 1.61 -33.13 -0.06
N ASN A 138 1.03 -33.97 -0.93
CA ASN A 138 0.52 -33.51 -2.22
C ASN A 138 -0.71 -32.63 -2.01
N LYS A 139 -1.61 -33.03 -1.11
CA LYS A 139 -2.77 -32.19 -0.75
C LYS A 139 -2.35 -30.88 -0.10
N ALA A 140 -1.32 -30.90 0.76
CA ALA A 140 -0.80 -29.69 1.38
C ALA A 140 -0.27 -28.70 0.32
N ILE A 141 0.43 -29.20 -0.71
CA ILE A 141 0.92 -28.40 -1.85
C ILE A 141 -0.27 -27.83 -2.63
N GLU A 142 -1.22 -28.67 -3.04
CA GLU A 142 -2.41 -28.25 -3.79
C GLU A 142 -3.20 -27.16 -3.06
N LEU A 143 -3.42 -27.33 -1.74
CA LEU A 143 -4.11 -26.34 -0.91
C LEU A 143 -3.33 -25.03 -0.79
N GLY A 144 -2.01 -25.10 -0.63
CA GLY A 144 -1.14 -23.93 -0.58
C GLY A 144 -1.19 -23.14 -1.89
N GLU A 145 -1.03 -23.83 -3.02
CA GLU A 145 -1.07 -23.25 -4.36
C GLU A 145 -2.43 -22.61 -4.65
N GLU A 146 -3.54 -23.31 -4.40
CA GLU A 146 -4.89 -22.78 -4.59
C GLU A 146 -5.10 -21.45 -3.83
N ILE A 147 -4.66 -21.40 -2.57
CA ILE A 147 -4.77 -20.18 -1.77
C ILE A 147 -3.92 -19.06 -2.39
N ILE A 148 -2.66 -19.32 -2.72
CA ILE A 148 -1.72 -18.31 -3.28
C ILE A 148 -2.16 -17.80 -4.66
N GLU A 149 -2.71 -18.66 -5.51
CA GLU A 149 -3.23 -18.29 -6.83
C GLU A 149 -4.45 -17.37 -6.75
N SER A 150 -5.26 -17.48 -5.68
CA SER A 150 -6.40 -16.59 -5.44
C SER A 150 -6.01 -15.13 -5.13
N PHE A 151 -4.72 -14.86 -4.83
CA PHE A 151 -4.25 -13.52 -4.47
C PHE A 151 -4.55 -12.48 -5.54
N ASN A 152 -4.27 -12.78 -6.81
CA ASN A 152 -4.34 -11.79 -7.89
C ASN A 152 -5.77 -11.28 -8.09
N GLU A 153 -6.75 -12.19 -8.15
CA GLU A 153 -8.16 -11.81 -8.26
C GLU A 153 -8.62 -10.95 -7.07
N LYS A 154 -8.26 -11.36 -5.84
CA LYS A 154 -8.61 -10.63 -4.62
C LYS A 154 -7.97 -9.24 -4.58
N TYR A 155 -6.70 -9.14 -4.96
CA TYR A 155 -5.96 -7.88 -5.01
C TYR A 155 -6.51 -6.94 -6.08
N GLU A 156 -6.71 -7.43 -7.32
CA GLU A 156 -7.24 -6.60 -8.41
C GLU A 156 -8.62 -6.03 -8.07
N LYS A 157 -9.49 -6.85 -7.45
CA LYS A 157 -10.78 -6.37 -6.95
C LYS A 157 -10.62 -5.28 -5.90
N LYS A 158 -9.73 -5.45 -4.91
CA LYS A 158 -9.48 -4.46 -3.86
C LYS A 158 -8.85 -3.17 -4.40
N PHE A 159 -7.91 -3.27 -5.34
CA PHE A 159 -7.29 -2.15 -6.02
C PHE A 159 -8.32 -1.35 -6.83
N HIS A 160 -9.17 -2.04 -7.60
CA HIS A 160 -10.24 -1.42 -8.38
C HIS A 160 -11.21 -0.66 -7.47
N GLU A 161 -11.69 -1.30 -6.41
CA GLU A 161 -12.56 -0.67 -5.40
C GLU A 161 -11.91 0.54 -4.74
N MET A 162 -10.62 0.45 -4.41
CA MET A 162 -9.86 1.56 -3.84
C MET A 162 -9.80 2.75 -4.82
N MET A 163 -9.48 2.50 -6.09
CA MET A 163 -9.40 3.55 -7.11
C MET A 163 -10.75 4.19 -7.41
N LYS A 164 -11.83 3.40 -7.45
CA LYS A 164 -13.20 3.93 -7.54
C LYS A 164 -13.52 4.90 -6.41
N LYS A 165 -13.16 4.55 -5.17
CA LYS A 165 -13.37 5.42 -4.00
C LYS A 165 -12.56 6.70 -4.08
N LYS A 166 -11.30 6.64 -4.56
CA LYS A 166 -10.49 7.84 -4.84
C LYS A 166 -11.12 8.74 -5.89
N LEU A 167 -11.84 8.18 -6.87
CA LEU A 167 -12.56 8.90 -7.93
C LEU A 167 -13.99 9.31 -7.56
N GLY A 168 -14.49 8.92 -6.38
CA GLY A 168 -15.88 9.24 -5.98
C GLY A 168 -16.95 8.40 -6.69
N LEU A 169 -16.56 7.26 -7.26
CA LEU A 169 -17.47 6.33 -7.96
C LEU A 169 -18.12 5.40 -6.93
N ILE A 170 -19.41 5.62 -6.69
CA ILE A 170 -20.18 4.90 -5.66
C ILE A 170 -20.85 3.66 -6.25
N THR A 171 -21.36 3.75 -7.49
CA THR A 171 -21.95 2.63 -8.22
C THR A 171 -20.92 1.94 -9.08
N ASP A 172 -21.14 0.67 -9.41
CA ASP A 172 -20.33 -0.11 -10.35
C ASP A 172 -20.82 0.08 -11.78
N GLU A 173 -19.92 0.45 -12.68
CA GLU A 173 -20.16 0.43 -14.12
C GLU A 173 -18.97 -0.19 -14.86
N PRO A 174 -19.18 -0.93 -15.97
CA PRO A 174 -18.09 -1.56 -16.71
C PRO A 174 -17.01 -0.58 -17.21
N GLU A 175 -17.38 0.67 -17.50
CA GLU A 175 -16.42 1.71 -17.92
C GLU A 175 -15.46 2.18 -16.82
N ASP A 176 -15.69 1.85 -15.55
CA ASP A 176 -14.88 2.33 -14.42
C ASP A 176 -13.43 1.87 -14.54
N ALA A 177 -13.21 0.64 -14.99
CA ALA A 177 -11.87 0.09 -15.19
C ALA A 177 -11.11 0.84 -16.29
N VAL A 178 -11.80 1.23 -17.36
CA VAL A 178 -11.23 2.00 -18.47
C VAL A 178 -10.86 3.40 -17.99
N LEU A 179 -11.75 4.05 -17.22
CA LEU A 179 -11.52 5.39 -16.68
C LEU A 179 -10.33 5.42 -15.70
N ILE A 180 -10.23 4.42 -14.81
CA ILE A 180 -9.10 4.26 -13.90
C ILE A 180 -7.79 4.11 -14.67
N LYS A 181 -7.78 3.24 -15.68
CA LYS A 181 -6.59 3.04 -16.53
C LYS A 181 -6.20 4.33 -17.26
N GLU A 182 -7.15 5.03 -17.85
CA GLU A 182 -6.91 6.29 -18.55
C GLU A 182 -6.27 7.34 -17.63
N LEU A 183 -6.75 7.49 -16.39
CA LEU A 183 -6.14 8.38 -15.41
C LEU A 183 -4.67 8.02 -15.18
N LEU A 184 -4.38 6.77 -14.86
CA LEU A 184 -3.02 6.31 -14.56
C LEU A 184 -2.09 6.49 -15.77
N ASP A 185 -2.55 6.18 -16.98
CA ASP A 185 -1.80 6.38 -18.23
C ASP A 185 -1.48 7.87 -18.45
N VAL A 186 -2.45 8.78 -18.21
CA VAL A 186 -2.26 10.23 -18.33
C VAL A 186 -1.28 10.73 -17.27
N MET A 187 -1.38 10.24 -16.04
CA MET A 187 -0.48 10.62 -14.95
C MET A 187 0.95 10.18 -15.22
N GLU A 188 1.16 8.95 -15.69
CA GLU A 188 2.48 8.41 -16.01
C GLU A 188 3.10 9.18 -17.17
N LYS A 189 2.36 9.32 -18.28
CA LYS A 189 2.85 10.00 -19.49
C LYS A 189 3.26 11.45 -19.23
N ASN A 190 2.54 12.16 -18.38
CA ASN A 190 2.74 13.59 -18.14
C ASN A 190 3.43 13.89 -16.81
N LYS A 191 3.90 12.85 -16.09
CA LYS A 191 4.56 12.97 -14.78
C LYS A 191 3.73 13.82 -13.80
N LEU A 192 2.44 13.52 -13.69
CA LEU A 192 1.55 14.26 -12.79
C LEU A 192 1.80 13.83 -11.34
N ASP A 193 1.71 14.79 -10.41
CA ASP A 193 1.82 14.49 -8.97
C ASP A 193 0.67 13.58 -8.54
N TYR A 194 0.99 12.45 -7.91
CA TYR A 194 0.02 11.41 -7.58
C TYR A 194 -1.03 11.93 -6.61
N THR A 195 -0.61 12.57 -5.52
CA THR A 195 -1.50 13.04 -4.46
C THR A 195 -2.32 14.25 -4.93
N ASN A 196 -1.66 15.26 -5.50
CA ASN A 196 -2.32 16.50 -5.90
C ASN A 196 -3.28 16.28 -7.06
N THR A 197 -3.05 15.31 -7.97
CA THR A 197 -4.02 15.00 -9.03
C THR A 197 -5.40 14.63 -8.45
N PHE A 198 -5.45 13.78 -7.41
CA PHE A 198 -6.72 13.47 -6.76
C PHE A 198 -7.27 14.65 -5.94
N SER A 199 -6.41 15.46 -5.34
CA SER A 199 -6.81 16.69 -4.65
C SER A 199 -7.45 17.71 -5.59
N ASP A 200 -6.89 17.89 -6.78
CA ASP A 200 -7.40 18.80 -7.80
C ASP A 200 -8.74 18.33 -8.36
N LEU A 201 -8.92 17.01 -8.54
CA LEU A 201 -10.22 16.42 -8.91
C LEU A 201 -11.29 16.69 -7.84
N MET A 202 -10.97 16.55 -6.55
CA MET A 202 -11.91 16.85 -5.46
C MET A 202 -12.36 18.32 -5.44
N ASN A 203 -11.45 19.22 -5.80
CA ASN A 203 -11.69 20.66 -5.76
C ASN A 203 -12.14 21.26 -7.11
N GLU A 204 -12.33 20.40 -8.12
CA GLU A 204 -12.58 20.81 -9.52
C GLU A 204 -11.55 21.86 -10.03
N ASN A 205 -10.31 21.83 -9.52
CA ASN A 205 -9.26 22.81 -9.82
C ASN A 205 -8.28 22.27 -10.89
N ILE A 206 -8.81 21.87 -12.04
CA ILE A 206 -8.02 21.25 -13.11
C ILE A 206 -7.27 22.33 -13.90
N THR A 207 -6.04 22.62 -13.48
CA THR A 207 -5.15 23.60 -14.14
C THR A 207 -4.25 22.98 -15.20
N ASN A 208 -3.96 21.68 -15.11
CA ASN A 208 -3.12 20.97 -16.08
C ASN A 208 -3.94 20.58 -17.33
N GLU A 209 -3.56 21.11 -18.49
CA GLU A 209 -4.22 20.84 -19.77
C GLU A 209 -4.32 19.34 -20.11
N ASN A 210 -3.34 18.54 -19.70
CA ASN A 210 -3.32 17.11 -19.99
C ASN A 210 -4.40 16.31 -19.25
N LEU A 211 -5.00 16.87 -18.19
CA LEU A 211 -6.08 16.25 -17.43
C LEU A 211 -7.48 16.65 -17.91
N LYS A 212 -7.62 17.63 -18.81
CA LYS A 212 -8.94 18.17 -19.18
C LYS A 212 -9.85 17.16 -19.88
N ASP A 213 -9.30 16.34 -20.77
CA ASP A 213 -10.06 15.29 -21.46
C ASP A 213 -10.56 14.24 -20.47
N PHE A 214 -9.65 13.70 -19.66
CA PHE A 214 -9.98 12.79 -18.57
C PHE A 214 -11.04 13.38 -17.62
N HIS A 215 -10.85 14.62 -17.17
CA HIS A 215 -11.77 15.29 -16.25
C HIS A 215 -13.19 15.38 -16.83
N SER A 216 -13.31 15.68 -18.13
CA SER A 216 -14.61 15.74 -18.80
C SER A 216 -15.33 14.38 -18.79
N LYS A 217 -14.60 13.29 -19.08
CA LYS A 217 -15.15 11.92 -19.01
C LYS A 217 -15.49 11.49 -17.59
N TRP A 218 -14.60 11.78 -16.64
CA TRP A 218 -14.82 11.52 -15.22
C TRP A 218 -16.06 12.25 -14.70
N LYS A 219 -16.25 13.52 -15.05
CA LYS A 219 -17.44 14.30 -14.66
C LYS A 219 -18.72 13.68 -15.19
N ILE A 220 -18.76 13.30 -16.48
CA ILE A 220 -19.89 12.58 -17.08
C ILE A 220 -20.20 11.30 -16.29
N ARG A 221 -19.17 10.53 -15.93
CA ARG A 221 -19.33 9.28 -15.16
C ARG A 221 -19.80 9.52 -13.73
N VAL A 222 -19.32 10.55 -13.05
CA VAL A 222 -19.77 10.95 -11.71
C VAL A 222 -21.20 11.49 -11.72
N ASP A 223 -21.63 12.17 -12.79
CA ASP A 223 -23.00 12.64 -12.92
C ASP A 223 -23.97 11.48 -13.21
N LYS A 224 -23.55 10.47 -14.00
CA LYS A 224 -24.36 9.29 -14.37
C LYS A 224 -24.89 8.48 -13.17
N GLN A 225 -24.16 8.42 -12.05
CA GLN A 225 -24.58 7.66 -10.87
C GLN A 225 -25.75 8.31 -10.09
N ASN A 226 -26.16 9.54 -10.43
CA ASN A 226 -27.28 10.25 -9.78
C ASN A 226 -27.17 10.30 -8.25
N ARG A 227 -25.95 10.54 -7.74
CA ARG A 227 -25.67 10.66 -6.30
C ARG A 227 -25.48 12.11 -5.90
N ASP A 228 -25.72 12.39 -4.62
CA ASP A 228 -25.49 13.71 -4.06
C ASP A 228 -24.01 14.08 -4.12
N LYS A 229 -23.72 15.33 -4.49
CA LYS A 229 -22.33 15.81 -4.64
C LYS A 229 -21.57 15.79 -3.32
N GLN A 230 -22.22 16.04 -2.18
CA GLN A 230 -21.55 15.97 -0.88
C GLN A 230 -21.21 14.52 -0.52
N GLU A 231 -22.03 13.56 -0.91
CA GLU A 231 -21.73 12.14 -0.73
C GLU A 231 -20.48 11.72 -1.51
N VAL A 232 -20.39 12.12 -2.79
CA VAL A 232 -19.23 11.88 -3.66
C VAL A 232 -17.97 12.50 -3.07
N LEU A 233 -18.02 13.79 -2.70
CA LEU A 233 -16.87 14.48 -2.11
C LEU A 233 -16.46 13.89 -0.76
N LYS A 234 -17.41 13.49 0.08
CA LYS A 234 -17.11 12.81 1.35
C LYS A 234 -16.39 11.48 1.12
N LEU A 235 -16.77 10.73 0.09
CA LEU A 235 -16.08 9.50 -0.29
C LEU A 235 -14.65 9.79 -0.73
N MET A 236 -14.45 10.75 -1.64
CA MET A 236 -13.12 11.12 -2.12
C MET A 236 -12.23 11.63 -0.99
N ARG A 237 -12.72 12.55 -0.15
CA ARG A 237 -11.97 13.11 1.00
C ARG A 237 -11.54 12.06 2.01
N LYS A 238 -12.29 10.97 2.16
CA LYS A 238 -11.90 9.85 3.03
C LYS A 238 -10.75 9.02 2.45
N ASN A 239 -10.54 9.03 1.13
CA ASN A 239 -9.61 8.15 0.43
C ASN A 239 -8.42 8.88 -0.20
N ASN A 240 -8.47 10.21 -0.29
CA ASN A 240 -7.43 11.04 -0.87
C ASN A 240 -6.88 12.00 0.20
N PRO A 241 -5.66 11.74 0.73
CA PRO A 241 -5.01 12.73 1.58
C PRO A 241 -4.69 13.98 0.74
N VAL A 242 -4.76 15.15 1.38
CA VAL A 242 -4.34 16.43 0.80
C VAL A 242 -2.88 16.72 1.08
N VAL A 243 -2.25 15.99 1.99
CA VAL A 243 -0.81 16.07 2.30
C VAL A 243 -0.25 14.69 2.64
N ILE A 244 0.97 14.44 2.17
CA ILE A 244 1.76 13.23 2.43
C ILE A 244 3.13 13.65 2.98
N PRO A 245 3.90 12.76 3.63
CA PRO A 245 5.25 13.10 4.09
C PRO A 245 6.21 13.13 2.88
N ARG A 246 6.12 14.21 2.09
CA ARG A 246 6.94 14.40 0.90
C ARG A 246 8.42 14.32 1.25
N ASN A 247 9.16 13.57 0.46
CA ASN A 247 10.56 13.23 0.74
C ASN A 247 11.42 14.47 1.02
N HIS A 248 11.31 15.52 0.22
CA HIS A 248 12.08 16.75 0.41
C HIS A 248 11.72 17.51 1.71
N LYS A 249 10.48 17.36 2.24
CA LYS A 249 10.07 17.93 3.54
C LYS A 249 10.57 17.10 4.72
N VAL A 250 10.64 15.79 4.56
CA VAL A 250 11.30 14.91 5.52
C VAL A 250 12.78 15.26 5.62
N GLU A 251 13.48 15.39 4.48
CA GLU A 251 14.90 15.77 4.44
C GLU A 251 15.17 17.17 5.00
N GLU A 252 14.33 18.16 4.69
CA GLU A 252 14.39 19.49 5.28
C GLU A 252 14.31 19.42 6.81
N SER A 253 13.36 18.63 7.33
CA SER A 253 13.16 18.43 8.76
C SER A 253 14.35 17.74 9.42
N LEU A 254 14.92 16.70 8.79
CA LEU A 254 16.10 15.99 9.28
C LEU A 254 17.34 16.90 9.31
N LYS A 255 17.56 17.67 8.23
CA LYS A 255 18.69 18.59 8.11
C LYS A 255 18.69 19.64 9.22
N GLU A 256 17.54 20.20 9.56
CA GLU A 256 17.42 21.19 10.63
C GLU A 256 17.48 20.53 12.02
N ALA A 257 16.92 19.33 12.18
CA ALA A 257 17.03 18.57 13.42
C ALA A 257 18.49 18.22 13.77
N HIS A 258 19.34 17.89 12.79
CA HIS A 258 20.77 17.68 13.01
C HIS A 258 21.51 18.91 13.54
N LYS A 259 20.97 20.11 13.30
CA LYS A 259 21.49 21.38 13.87
C LYS A 259 20.88 21.70 15.24
N GLY A 260 20.06 20.81 15.79
CA GLY A 260 19.32 21.00 17.03
C GLY A 260 17.99 21.76 16.88
N ASN A 261 17.56 22.09 15.66
CA ASN A 261 16.32 22.82 15.41
C ASN A 261 15.16 21.87 15.06
N LEU A 262 14.31 21.57 16.04
CA LEU A 262 13.15 20.67 15.89
C LEU A 262 11.88 21.37 15.37
N LEU A 263 11.91 22.68 15.08
CA LEU A 263 10.73 23.41 14.61
C LEU A 263 10.15 22.82 13.32
N TYR A 264 11.01 22.47 12.36
CA TYR A 264 10.60 21.92 11.07
C TYR A 264 9.96 20.54 11.21
N LEU A 265 10.55 19.67 12.04
CA LEU A 265 9.98 18.38 12.37
C LEU A 265 8.59 18.53 13.01
N ASN A 266 8.47 19.38 14.02
CA ASN A 266 7.18 19.60 14.70
C ASN A 266 6.12 20.17 13.75
N ASN A 267 6.51 21.10 12.87
CA ASN A 267 5.58 21.65 11.88
C ASN A 267 5.15 20.59 10.86
N LEU A 268 6.07 19.75 10.38
CA LEU A 268 5.76 18.64 9.49
C LEU A 268 4.81 17.62 10.18
N LEU A 269 5.09 17.24 11.43
CA LEU A 269 4.22 16.35 12.20
C LEU A 269 2.82 16.95 12.40
N ASN A 270 2.73 18.26 12.67
CA ASN A 270 1.45 18.97 12.77
C ASN A 270 0.71 19.00 11.42
N ALA A 271 1.41 19.14 10.30
CA ALA A 271 0.82 19.06 8.97
C ALA A 271 0.24 17.66 8.69
N LEU A 272 0.94 16.60 9.11
CA LEU A 272 0.58 15.20 8.86
C LEU A 272 -0.42 14.60 9.85
N LYS A 273 -0.75 15.32 10.94
CA LYS A 273 -1.67 14.83 11.98
C LYS A 273 -3.10 14.62 11.49
N ASP A 274 -3.54 15.42 10.53
CA ASP A 274 -4.85 15.31 9.90
C ASP A 274 -4.70 15.47 8.37
N PRO A 275 -4.19 14.44 7.68
CA PRO A 275 -3.72 14.58 6.31
C PRO A 275 -4.84 14.60 5.27
N TYR A 276 -6.10 14.39 5.69
CA TYR A 276 -7.29 14.36 4.83
C TYR A 276 -8.13 15.64 4.91
N THR A 277 -7.81 16.54 5.85
CA THR A 277 -8.52 17.80 6.04
C THR A 277 -7.78 18.94 5.35
N GLU A 278 -8.48 19.68 4.51
CA GLU A 278 -7.97 20.91 3.90
C GLU A 278 -7.75 21.98 4.96
N ARG A 279 -6.55 22.54 4.99
CA ARG A 279 -6.17 23.63 5.89
C ARG A 279 -5.24 24.59 5.15
N GLY A 280 -5.39 25.90 5.40
CA GLY A 280 -4.61 26.93 4.71
C GLY A 280 -3.11 26.91 5.04
N ASP A 281 -2.73 26.33 6.18
CA ASP A 281 -1.34 26.16 6.62
C ASP A 281 -0.61 25.00 5.90
N LEU A 282 -1.33 24.19 5.10
CA LEU A 282 -0.74 23.04 4.40
C LEU A 282 -0.06 23.40 3.07
N MET A 283 -0.29 24.59 2.52
CA MET A 283 0.12 24.93 1.15
C MET A 283 1.59 24.63 0.84
N MET A 284 2.50 24.87 1.81
CA MET A 284 3.93 24.59 1.65
C MET A 284 4.32 23.11 1.74
N TYR A 285 3.45 22.25 2.30
CA TYR A 285 3.65 20.81 2.41
C TYR A 285 2.99 20.03 1.27
N GLN A 286 2.13 20.68 0.49
CA GLN A 286 1.46 20.08 -0.67
C GLN A 286 2.30 20.13 -1.94
N GLN A 287 3.30 21.00 -2.02
CA GLN A 287 4.10 21.15 -3.23
C GLN A 287 5.10 19.99 -3.37
N PRO A 288 5.22 19.37 -4.55
CA PRO A 288 6.28 18.39 -4.82
C PRO A 288 7.66 19.07 -4.74
N SER A 289 8.72 18.26 -4.72
CA SER A 289 10.08 18.78 -4.73
C SER A 289 10.30 19.73 -5.92
N PRO A 290 10.95 20.90 -5.76
CA PRO A 290 11.32 21.73 -6.90
C PRO A 290 12.46 21.09 -7.73
N ASP A 291 13.29 20.26 -7.08
CA ASP A 291 14.45 19.58 -7.67
C ASP A 291 14.06 18.21 -8.26
N ASN A 292 12.99 18.19 -9.08
CA ASN A 292 12.34 17.01 -9.67
C ASN A 292 13.24 16.04 -10.49
N GLU A 293 14.54 16.31 -10.58
CA GLU A 293 15.52 15.58 -11.40
C GLU A 293 16.67 14.93 -10.63
N LYS A 294 16.84 15.21 -9.32
CA LYS A 294 17.80 14.43 -8.52
C LYS A 294 17.15 13.10 -8.17
N LYS A 295 17.80 11.98 -8.48
CA LYS A 295 17.42 10.63 -8.05
C LYS A 295 17.45 10.58 -6.51
N TYR A 296 16.38 11.04 -5.87
CA TYR A 296 16.21 10.90 -4.43
C TYR A 296 16.33 9.43 -4.09
N LYS A 297 17.21 9.13 -3.14
CA LYS A 297 17.46 7.77 -2.66
C LYS A 297 17.35 7.79 -1.16
N THR A 298 16.76 6.74 -0.66
CA THR A 298 16.68 6.43 0.76
C THR A 298 17.64 5.27 1.06
N PHE A 299 18.09 5.22 2.31
CA PHE A 299 19.06 4.24 2.78
C PHE A 299 18.46 3.49 3.96
N CYS A 300 18.71 2.18 4.03
CA CYS A 300 18.51 1.48 5.30
C CYS A 300 19.52 2.07 6.29
N GLY A 301 19.05 2.53 7.45
CA GLY A 301 19.95 2.85 8.55
C GLY A 301 20.74 1.59 8.93
N THR A 302 22.06 1.69 8.92
CA THR A 302 22.96 0.81 9.68
C THR A 302 23.27 1.47 11.01
#